data_AF-A0A1A3NUA9-F1
#
_entry.id   AF-A0A1A3NUA9-F1
#
_cell.length_a   1.000
_cell.length_b   1.000
_cell.length_c   1.000
_cell.angle_alpha   90.00
_cell.angle_beta   90.00
_cell.angle_gamma   90.00
#
_symmetry.space_group_name_H-M   'P 1'
#
loop_
_entity.id
_entity.type
_entity.pdbx_description
1 polymer ?
#
loop_
_entity_poly.entity_id
_entity_poly.type
_entity_poly.pdbx_seq_one_letter_code
_entity_poly.pdbx_strand_id
1 'polypeptide(L)'
;MYTYDVAAADMFTDRTHQFEKFGIPLEDIERVRNATTDMWADGPGGWPYEWSRLAHAYAERGDHYLASLTYGCAKFPCLNDPARTRAMQHQLEQFQLAAQDFPVAFERRVITVGHRDGTVDVPIHLYSADGDYAARPVLIASGGVDSWKMDLHPWWVGFTRNAGVTTLAFDHPGTGETAIPLDEHADDVIVGIVEYARALGNGRTAHFGASFGGNFAAMSGLAGIVDAAVDLGGPVVDSFAPEHIGRLPYGMHDIVGNAMHWDHSPTVGQLSAGLARLNRRGLLAQQRNSAMLVVNGADDYFIPQSDTLVFEGRPNTEVHLIEGTGHVAMSKAPEVVLMIIAWLRNVLTEATLDGTPARI
;
A
#
# COMPACT_ATOMS: atom_id res chain seq x y z
N MET A 1 -17.00 6.63 10.73
CA MET A 1 -17.25 6.55 9.28
C MET A 1 -18.16 7.70 8.87
N TYR A 2 -17.75 8.48 7.88
CA TYR A 2 -18.47 9.66 7.41
C TYR A 2 -18.16 9.92 5.92
N THR A 3 -19.04 10.66 5.24
CA THR A 3 -18.84 11.16 3.88
C THR A 3 -18.36 12.59 3.89
N TYR A 4 -17.76 13.06 2.80
CA TYR A 4 -17.15 14.39 2.72
C TYR A 4 -17.29 15.02 1.34
N ASP A 5 -16.96 16.30 1.23
CA ASP A 5 -17.12 17.07 0.01
C ASP A 5 -16.03 16.71 -1.01
N VAL A 6 -16.38 15.83 -1.95
CA VAL A 6 -15.57 15.48 -3.10
C VAL A 6 -16.47 15.12 -4.27
N ALA A 7 -16.18 15.66 -5.45
CA ALA A 7 -16.95 15.37 -6.64
C ALA A 7 -16.45 14.07 -7.29
N ALA A 8 -17.38 13.21 -7.74
CA ALA A 8 -17.03 12.03 -8.51
C ALA A 8 -16.19 12.37 -9.77
N ALA A 9 -16.48 13.50 -10.42
CA ALA A 9 -15.74 13.98 -11.59
C ALA A 9 -14.25 14.24 -11.30
N ASP A 10 -13.92 14.75 -10.11
CA ASP A 10 -12.53 14.97 -9.69
C ASP A 10 -11.80 13.63 -9.51
N MET A 11 -12.48 12.64 -8.93
CA MET A 11 -11.92 11.29 -8.76
C MET A 11 -11.65 10.62 -10.10
N PHE A 12 -12.53 10.76 -11.09
CA PHE A 12 -12.23 10.26 -12.42
C PHE A 12 -11.06 11.03 -13.07
N THR A 13 -10.99 12.35 -12.90
CA THR A 13 -9.85 13.14 -13.44
C THR A 13 -8.52 12.64 -12.89
N ASP A 14 -8.47 12.34 -11.60
CA ASP A 14 -7.28 11.87 -10.92
C ASP A 14 -6.95 10.39 -11.23
N ARG A 15 -7.96 9.51 -11.25
CA ARG A 15 -7.74 8.05 -11.24
C ARG A 15 -7.92 7.32 -12.58
N THR A 16 -8.48 7.96 -13.62
CA THR A 16 -8.79 7.26 -14.89
C THR A 16 -7.60 6.56 -15.51
N HIS A 17 -6.47 7.26 -15.63
CA HIS A 17 -5.27 6.68 -16.23
C HIS A 17 -4.68 5.55 -15.36
N GLN A 18 -4.86 5.60 -14.04
CA GLN A 18 -4.48 4.51 -13.15
C GLN A 18 -5.38 3.29 -13.37
N PHE A 19 -6.70 3.48 -13.42
CA PHE A 19 -7.67 2.40 -13.66
C PHE A 19 -7.48 1.73 -15.03
N GLU A 20 -7.21 2.53 -16.06
CA GLU A 20 -6.87 2.02 -17.39
C GLU A 20 -5.58 1.18 -17.35
N LYS A 21 -4.53 1.68 -16.69
CA LYS A 21 -3.26 0.96 -16.53
C LYS A 21 -3.39 -0.34 -15.72
N PHE A 22 -4.37 -0.43 -14.83
CA PHE A 22 -4.68 -1.68 -14.12
C PHE A 22 -5.35 -2.72 -15.03
N GLY A 23 -5.88 -2.30 -16.18
CA GLY A 23 -6.43 -3.17 -17.22
C GLY A 23 -7.93 -3.00 -17.46
N ILE A 24 -8.58 -2.02 -16.82
CA ILE A 24 -9.99 -1.74 -17.06
C ILE A 24 -10.12 -1.01 -18.42
N PRO A 25 -10.93 -1.50 -19.38
CA PRO A 25 -11.10 -0.84 -20.66
C PRO A 25 -11.56 0.62 -20.53
N LEU A 26 -10.87 1.54 -21.22
CA LEU A 26 -11.18 2.98 -21.14
C LEU A 26 -12.63 3.28 -21.48
N GLU A 27 -13.22 2.58 -22.45
CA GLU A 27 -14.63 2.74 -22.84
C GLU A 27 -15.61 2.40 -21.71
N ASP A 28 -15.25 1.45 -20.85
CA ASP A 28 -16.05 1.07 -19.69
C ASP A 28 -15.89 2.09 -18.57
N ILE A 29 -14.67 2.59 -18.35
CA ILE A 29 -14.41 3.69 -17.41
C ILE A 29 -15.24 4.93 -17.80
N GLU A 30 -15.21 5.32 -19.07
CA GLU A 30 -15.97 6.47 -19.57
C GLU A 30 -17.49 6.25 -19.49
N ARG A 31 -17.97 5.01 -19.67
CA ARG A 31 -19.39 4.69 -19.46
C ARG A 31 -19.79 4.86 -17.99
N VAL A 32 -18.98 4.38 -17.06
CA VAL A 32 -19.21 4.57 -15.62
C VAL A 32 -19.11 6.04 -15.25
N ARG A 33 -18.13 6.78 -15.78
CA ARG A 33 -18.00 8.24 -15.61
C ARG A 33 -19.27 8.97 -16.02
N ASN A 34 -19.79 8.67 -17.21
CA ASN A 34 -21.00 9.33 -17.73
C ASN A 34 -22.26 8.99 -16.93
N ALA A 35 -22.31 7.82 -16.29
CA ALA A 35 -23.43 7.41 -15.45
C ALA A 35 -23.33 7.99 -14.03
N THR A 36 -22.12 8.25 -13.52
CA THR A 36 -21.89 8.62 -12.13
C THR A 36 -22.06 10.13 -11.90
N THR A 37 -23.03 10.50 -11.07
CA THR A 37 -23.34 11.89 -10.70
C THR A 37 -23.10 12.19 -9.23
N ASP A 38 -23.00 11.15 -8.39
CA ASP A 38 -22.84 11.28 -6.94
C ASP A 38 -21.74 10.36 -6.42
N MET A 39 -20.90 10.84 -5.51
CA MET A 39 -19.77 10.08 -4.97
C MET A 39 -20.19 9.03 -3.93
N TRP A 40 -21.28 9.24 -3.22
CA TRP A 40 -21.59 8.53 -1.99
C TRP A 40 -22.88 7.69 -2.06
N ALA A 41 -23.76 7.98 -3.00
CA ALA A 41 -25.05 7.30 -3.13
C ALA A 41 -24.91 5.80 -3.42
N ASP A 42 -25.72 4.99 -2.75
CA ASP A 42 -25.88 3.54 -2.98
C ASP A 42 -27.12 3.29 -3.85
N GLY A 43 -27.05 3.75 -5.10
CA GLY A 43 -28.13 3.64 -6.09
C GLY A 43 -27.70 4.19 -7.45
N PRO A 44 -28.58 4.13 -8.48
CA PRO A 44 -28.27 4.63 -9.82
C PRO A 44 -27.65 6.03 -9.82
N GLY A 45 -26.54 6.18 -10.52
CA GLY A 45 -25.74 7.41 -10.54
C GLY A 45 -24.77 7.59 -9.37
N GLY A 46 -24.79 6.72 -8.37
CA GLY A 46 -23.82 6.67 -7.29
C GLY A 46 -22.55 5.91 -7.68
N TRP A 47 -21.38 6.42 -7.27
CA TRP A 47 -20.07 5.81 -7.53
C TRP A 47 -19.99 4.32 -7.15
N PRO A 48 -20.25 3.91 -5.88
CA PRO A 48 -20.11 2.50 -5.52
C PRO A 48 -21.10 1.62 -6.28
N TYR A 49 -22.26 2.16 -6.67
CA TYR A 49 -23.28 1.43 -7.43
C TYR A 49 -22.85 1.20 -8.89
N GLU A 50 -22.47 2.24 -9.63
CA GLU A 50 -22.16 2.11 -11.06
C GLU A 50 -20.91 1.26 -11.32
N TRP A 51 -19.87 1.42 -10.48
CA TRP A 51 -18.70 0.56 -10.53
C TRP A 51 -19.03 -0.89 -10.15
N SER A 52 -19.81 -1.12 -9.09
CA SER A 52 -20.22 -2.49 -8.70
C SER A 52 -21.06 -3.17 -9.77
N ARG A 53 -21.91 -2.42 -10.48
CA ARG A 53 -22.72 -2.93 -11.60
C ARG A 53 -21.84 -3.40 -12.76
N LEU A 54 -20.81 -2.63 -13.11
CA LEU A 54 -19.83 -3.04 -14.12
C LEU A 54 -19.05 -4.28 -13.66
N ALA A 55 -18.58 -4.29 -12.41
CA ALA A 55 -17.83 -5.40 -11.84
C ALA A 55 -18.65 -6.70 -11.83
N HIS A 56 -19.93 -6.61 -11.46
CA HIS A 56 -20.86 -7.74 -11.51
C HIS A 56 -21.02 -8.30 -12.93
N ALA A 57 -21.11 -7.42 -13.94
CA ALA A 57 -21.19 -7.84 -15.34
C ALA A 57 -19.92 -8.59 -15.81
N TYR A 58 -18.74 -8.24 -15.30
CA TYR A 58 -17.51 -9.01 -15.52
C TYR A 58 -17.56 -10.37 -14.80
N ALA A 59 -18.01 -10.40 -13.55
CA ALA A 59 -18.13 -11.62 -12.77
C ALA A 59 -19.07 -12.65 -13.43
N GLU A 60 -20.22 -12.21 -13.94
CA GLU A 60 -21.19 -13.05 -14.68
C GLU A 60 -20.60 -13.69 -15.95
N ARG A 61 -19.60 -13.04 -16.56
CA ARG A 61 -18.89 -13.57 -17.74
C ARG A 61 -17.74 -14.52 -17.38
N GLY A 62 -17.41 -14.66 -16.10
CA GLY A 62 -16.24 -15.41 -15.61
C GLY A 62 -14.94 -14.61 -15.67
N ASP A 63 -14.97 -13.31 -15.97
CA ASP A 63 -13.79 -12.44 -16.01
C ASP A 63 -13.39 -12.01 -14.58
N HIS A 64 -13.14 -12.97 -13.69
CA HIS A 64 -13.01 -12.76 -12.24
C HIS A 64 -11.89 -11.76 -11.88
N TYR A 65 -10.76 -11.78 -12.58
CA TYR A 65 -9.69 -10.82 -12.33
C TYR A 65 -10.13 -9.38 -12.62
N LEU A 66 -10.79 -9.16 -13.76
CA LEU A 66 -11.28 -7.85 -14.16
C LEU A 66 -12.45 -7.38 -13.28
N ALA A 67 -13.31 -8.31 -12.87
CA ALA A 67 -14.35 -8.05 -11.86
C ALA A 67 -13.74 -7.57 -10.54
N SER A 68 -12.69 -8.24 -10.05
CA SER A 68 -11.96 -7.84 -8.85
C SER A 68 -11.37 -6.43 -8.99
N LEU A 69 -10.66 -6.13 -10.07
CA LEU A 69 -10.12 -4.78 -10.30
C LEU A 69 -11.23 -3.72 -10.29
N THR A 70 -12.37 -4.03 -10.92
CA THR A 70 -13.51 -3.10 -11.02
C THR A 70 -14.23 -2.90 -9.68
N TYR A 71 -14.36 -3.94 -8.85
CA TYR A 71 -14.84 -3.78 -7.46
C TYR A 71 -13.85 -2.97 -6.60
N GLY A 72 -12.56 -3.03 -6.92
CA GLY A 72 -11.53 -2.15 -6.36
C GLY A 72 -11.78 -0.67 -6.64
N CYS A 73 -12.34 -0.32 -7.81
CA CYS A 73 -12.80 1.04 -8.09
C CYS A 73 -14.07 1.38 -7.30
N ALA A 74 -15.01 0.44 -7.16
CA ALA A 74 -16.28 0.68 -6.45
C ALA A 74 -16.10 1.05 -4.97
N LYS A 75 -15.14 0.43 -4.28
CA LYS A 75 -14.84 0.69 -2.87
C LYS A 75 -14.03 1.98 -2.63
N PHE A 76 -13.47 2.58 -3.68
CA PHE A 76 -12.61 3.76 -3.56
C PHE A 76 -13.40 4.98 -3.04
N PRO A 77 -12.77 5.88 -2.24
CA PRO A 77 -11.39 5.83 -1.73
C PRO A 77 -11.21 5.17 -0.36
N CYS A 78 -12.29 4.94 0.39
CA CYS A 78 -12.22 4.43 1.76
C CYS A 78 -13.42 3.54 2.11
N LEU A 79 -13.28 2.65 3.10
CA LEU A 79 -14.38 1.81 3.61
C LEU A 79 -15.25 2.57 4.61
N ASN A 80 -15.92 3.62 4.15
CA ASN A 80 -16.72 4.52 5.00
C ASN A 80 -18.24 4.26 4.95
N ASP A 81 -18.70 3.30 4.16
CA ASP A 81 -20.12 2.97 4.08
C ASP A 81 -20.36 1.46 3.79
N PRO A 82 -21.61 0.98 3.97
CA PRO A 82 -21.96 -0.41 3.69
C PRO A 82 -21.80 -0.82 2.21
N ALA A 83 -21.99 0.09 1.25
CA ALA A 83 -21.89 -0.22 -0.18
C ALA A 83 -20.44 -0.53 -0.59
N ARG A 84 -19.49 0.27 -0.09
CA ARG A 84 -18.04 0.07 -0.29
C ARG A 84 -17.52 -1.14 0.46
N THR A 85 -18.07 -1.41 1.66
CA THR A 85 -17.78 -2.65 2.39
C THR A 85 -18.22 -3.88 1.60
N ARG A 86 -19.42 -3.86 1.01
CA ARG A 86 -19.88 -4.94 0.11
C ARG A 86 -19.03 -5.04 -1.15
N ALA A 87 -18.66 -3.93 -1.76
CA ALA A 87 -17.78 -3.93 -2.93
C ALA A 87 -16.42 -4.57 -2.62
N MET A 88 -15.85 -4.30 -1.45
CA MET A 88 -14.62 -4.93 -0.98
C MET A 88 -14.77 -6.44 -0.74
N GLN A 89 -15.90 -6.88 -0.17
CA GLN A 89 -16.20 -8.30 -0.01
C GLN A 89 -16.28 -9.00 -1.37
N HIS A 90 -17.00 -8.41 -2.32
CA HIS A 90 -17.07 -8.94 -3.68
C HIS A 90 -15.71 -8.90 -4.40
N GLN A 91 -14.90 -7.85 -4.18
CA GLN A 91 -13.52 -7.82 -4.70
C GLN A 91 -12.74 -9.05 -4.22
N LEU A 92 -12.76 -9.32 -2.91
CA LEU A 92 -12.06 -10.46 -2.33
C LEU A 92 -12.55 -11.79 -2.94
N GLU A 93 -13.86 -11.98 -3.04
CA GLU A 93 -14.45 -13.19 -3.64
C GLU A 93 -13.97 -13.37 -5.09
N GLN A 94 -14.05 -12.33 -5.92
CA GLN A 94 -13.61 -12.39 -7.31
C GLN A 94 -12.09 -12.56 -7.43
N PHE A 95 -11.31 -11.96 -6.52
CA PHE A 95 -9.86 -12.11 -6.50
C PHE A 95 -9.45 -13.56 -6.17
N GLN A 96 -10.13 -14.22 -5.22
CA GLN A 96 -9.88 -15.62 -4.90
C GLN A 96 -10.26 -16.57 -6.04
N LEU A 97 -11.34 -16.28 -6.78
CA LEU A 97 -11.70 -17.02 -7.99
C LEU A 97 -10.67 -16.84 -9.12
N ALA A 98 -10.13 -15.63 -9.26
CA ALA A 98 -9.09 -15.32 -10.25
C ALA A 98 -7.73 -15.94 -9.90
N ALA A 99 -7.49 -16.29 -8.63
CA ALA A 99 -6.18 -16.72 -8.16
C ALA A 99 -5.64 -17.99 -8.83
N GLN A 100 -6.53 -18.84 -9.38
CA GLN A 100 -6.14 -20.04 -10.13
C GLN A 100 -5.36 -19.72 -11.41
N ASP A 101 -5.54 -18.52 -11.97
CA ASP A 101 -4.92 -18.07 -13.22
C ASP A 101 -3.69 -17.19 -12.98
N PHE A 102 -3.30 -16.96 -11.72
CA PHE A 102 -2.14 -16.15 -11.41
C PHE A 102 -0.85 -16.84 -11.88
N PRO A 103 0.15 -16.08 -12.36
CA PRO A 103 1.43 -16.62 -12.83
C PRO A 103 2.38 -17.01 -11.68
N VAL A 104 1.86 -17.12 -10.46
CA VAL A 104 2.57 -17.46 -9.21
C VAL A 104 1.61 -18.25 -8.32
N ALA A 105 2.14 -19.08 -7.42
CA ALA A 105 1.34 -19.71 -6.38
C ALA A 105 0.80 -18.63 -5.43
N PHE A 106 -0.50 -18.71 -5.14
CA PHE A 106 -1.21 -17.76 -4.28
C PHE A 106 -1.86 -18.48 -3.11
N GLU A 107 -1.76 -17.89 -1.92
CA GLU A 107 -2.47 -18.34 -0.73
C GLU A 107 -2.94 -17.14 0.09
N ARG A 108 -4.19 -17.15 0.54
CA ARG A 108 -4.68 -16.22 1.57
C ARG A 108 -4.63 -16.89 2.93
N ARG A 109 -4.01 -16.22 3.92
CA ARG A 109 -4.03 -16.64 5.32
C ARG A 109 -4.57 -15.51 6.20
N VAL A 110 -5.03 -15.87 7.38
CA VAL A 110 -5.26 -14.91 8.47
C VAL A 110 -4.24 -15.23 9.54
N ILE A 111 -3.43 -14.23 9.92
CA ILE A 111 -2.44 -14.38 10.99
C ILE A 111 -2.86 -13.53 12.18
N THR A 112 -2.55 -13.98 13.38
CA THR A 112 -2.81 -13.22 14.60
C THR A 112 -1.50 -12.59 15.07
N VAL A 113 -1.46 -11.27 15.22
CA VAL A 113 -0.28 -10.51 15.65
C VAL A 113 -0.57 -9.71 16.91
N GLY A 114 0.48 -9.33 17.64
CA GLY A 114 0.34 -8.46 18.81
C GLY A 114 -0.14 -7.06 18.43
N HIS A 115 -1.00 -6.49 19.27
CA HIS A 115 -1.43 -5.08 19.15
C HIS A 115 -1.82 -4.57 20.54
N ARG A 116 -1.10 -3.58 21.05
CA ARG A 116 -1.21 -3.10 22.44
C ARG A 116 -1.06 -4.27 23.43
N ASP A 117 -1.97 -4.38 24.40
CA ASP A 117 -2.02 -5.47 25.38
C ASP A 117 -2.75 -6.73 24.86
N GLY A 118 -3.09 -6.77 23.57
CA GLY A 118 -3.90 -7.82 22.95
C GLY A 118 -3.35 -8.30 21.62
N THR A 119 -4.26 -8.78 20.77
CA THR A 119 -3.92 -9.26 19.43
C THR A 119 -4.97 -8.81 18.41
N VAL A 120 -4.58 -8.82 17.14
CA VAL A 120 -5.46 -8.54 16.01
C VAL A 120 -5.22 -9.57 14.91
N ASP A 121 -6.29 -9.98 14.26
CA ASP A 121 -6.24 -10.83 13.07
C ASP A 121 -6.00 -9.98 11.83
N VAL A 122 -4.99 -10.37 11.04
CA VAL A 122 -4.56 -9.69 9.82
C VAL A 122 -4.65 -10.66 8.64
N PRO A 123 -5.61 -10.46 7.73
CA PRO A 123 -5.65 -11.19 6.47
C PRO A 123 -4.51 -10.79 5.54
N ILE A 124 -3.68 -11.76 5.17
CA ILE A 124 -2.49 -11.61 4.32
C ILE A 124 -2.63 -12.43 3.03
N HIS A 125 -2.00 -11.94 1.97
CA HIS A 125 -1.88 -12.60 0.68
C HIS A 125 -0.42 -13.01 0.45
N LEU A 126 -0.18 -14.32 0.32
CA LEU A 126 1.14 -14.88 0.03
C LEU A 126 1.25 -15.20 -1.46
N TYR A 127 2.34 -14.74 -2.06
CA TYR A 127 2.72 -15.00 -3.44
C TYR A 127 4.08 -15.70 -3.43
N SER A 128 4.16 -16.85 -4.10
CA SER A 128 5.40 -17.61 -4.24
C SER A 128 5.58 -18.11 -5.66
N ALA A 129 6.83 -18.20 -6.12
CA ALA A 129 7.14 -18.71 -7.45
C ALA A 129 6.80 -20.21 -7.59
N ASP A 130 6.93 -21.00 -6.51
CA ASP A 130 6.78 -22.47 -6.54
C ASP A 130 6.16 -23.07 -5.26
N GLY A 131 5.77 -22.24 -4.28
CA GLY A 131 5.22 -22.69 -3.00
C GLY A 131 6.27 -23.04 -1.94
N ASP A 132 7.56 -23.04 -2.25
CA ASP A 132 8.63 -23.21 -1.25
C ASP A 132 8.96 -21.88 -0.58
N TYR A 133 8.21 -21.58 0.49
CA TYR A 133 8.39 -20.36 1.27
C TYR A 133 9.73 -20.35 2.03
N ALA A 134 10.13 -21.50 2.60
CA ALA A 134 11.29 -21.61 3.48
C ALA A 134 12.63 -21.41 2.75
N ALA A 135 12.66 -21.59 1.43
CA ALA A 135 13.85 -21.36 0.61
C ALA A 135 14.13 -19.88 0.31
N ARG A 136 13.20 -18.95 0.59
CA ARG A 136 13.30 -17.56 0.13
C ARG A 136 13.17 -16.53 1.25
N PRO A 137 13.79 -15.34 1.08
CA PRO A 137 13.43 -14.19 1.90
C PRO A 137 11.97 -13.79 1.65
N VAL A 138 11.33 -13.22 2.67
CA VAL A 138 9.94 -12.72 2.56
C VAL A 138 9.96 -11.20 2.44
N LEU A 139 9.36 -10.67 1.38
CA LEU A 139 9.05 -9.26 1.22
C LEU A 139 7.63 -9.00 1.76
N ILE A 140 7.52 -8.35 2.92
CA ILE A 140 6.23 -7.84 3.39
C ILE A 140 5.91 -6.56 2.61
N ALA A 141 4.67 -6.40 2.16
CA ALA A 141 4.34 -5.36 1.20
C ALA A 141 2.95 -4.75 1.42
N SER A 142 2.87 -3.41 1.40
CA SER A 142 1.61 -2.67 1.56
C SER A 142 1.54 -1.43 0.66
N GLY A 143 0.30 -1.01 0.36
CA GLY A 143 0.02 0.25 -0.34
C GLY A 143 -0.22 1.42 0.62
N GLY A 144 -0.93 2.44 0.14
CA GLY A 144 -1.31 3.61 0.94
C GLY A 144 -2.74 3.53 1.50
N VAL A 145 -3.21 4.65 2.06
CA VAL A 145 -4.53 4.76 2.70
C VAL A 145 -5.72 4.45 1.76
N ASP A 146 -5.54 4.61 0.45
CA ASP A 146 -6.56 4.37 -0.58
C ASP A 146 -6.19 3.25 -1.57
N SER A 147 -5.10 2.51 -1.32
CA SER A 147 -4.56 1.49 -2.21
C SER A 147 -4.27 0.21 -1.43
N TRP A 148 -5.14 -0.81 -1.58
CA TRP A 148 -5.10 -2.02 -0.74
C TRP A 148 -4.39 -3.18 -1.43
N LYS A 149 -4.13 -4.26 -0.70
CA LYS A 149 -3.29 -5.38 -1.18
C LYS A 149 -3.79 -6.04 -2.47
N MET A 150 -5.08 -6.00 -2.78
CA MET A 150 -5.62 -6.52 -4.05
C MET A 150 -5.41 -5.55 -5.21
N ASP A 151 -5.40 -4.24 -4.93
CA ASP A 151 -5.30 -3.19 -5.95
C ASP A 151 -3.88 -3.12 -6.54
N LEU A 152 -2.87 -3.47 -5.75
CA LEU A 152 -1.45 -3.50 -6.15
C LEU A 152 -0.96 -4.90 -6.56
N HIS A 153 -1.86 -5.84 -6.83
CA HIS A 153 -1.53 -7.21 -7.23
C HIS A 153 -0.43 -7.34 -8.31
N PRO A 154 -0.44 -6.56 -9.41
CA PRO A 154 0.60 -6.66 -10.43
C PRO A 154 2.02 -6.43 -9.89
N TRP A 155 2.18 -5.58 -8.88
CA TRP A 155 3.48 -5.30 -8.27
C TRP A 155 3.94 -6.49 -7.42
N TRP A 156 3.04 -7.11 -6.66
CA TRP A 156 3.34 -8.30 -5.86
C TRP A 156 3.80 -9.47 -6.72
N VAL A 157 3.12 -9.70 -7.85
CA VAL A 157 3.55 -10.67 -8.86
C VAL A 157 4.91 -10.30 -9.44
N GLY A 158 5.11 -9.02 -9.77
CA GLY A 158 6.38 -8.51 -10.27
C GLY A 158 7.55 -8.78 -9.33
N PHE A 159 7.40 -8.47 -8.05
CA PHE A 159 8.41 -8.75 -7.02
C PHE A 159 8.65 -10.25 -6.85
N THR A 160 7.58 -11.04 -6.71
CA THR A 160 7.69 -12.50 -6.53
C THR A 160 8.45 -13.17 -7.68
N ARG A 161 8.13 -12.80 -8.93
CA ARG A 161 8.75 -13.43 -10.11
C ARG A 161 10.18 -12.98 -10.36
N ASN A 162 10.53 -11.76 -9.97
CA ASN A 162 11.76 -11.13 -10.44
C ASN A 162 12.75 -10.78 -9.32
N ALA A 163 12.34 -10.57 -8.08
CA ALA A 163 13.26 -10.21 -6.99
C ALA A 163 13.79 -11.44 -6.21
N GLY A 164 13.29 -12.65 -6.49
CA GLY A 164 13.70 -13.87 -5.79
C GLY A 164 13.14 -13.97 -4.37
N VAL A 165 11.99 -13.35 -4.12
CA VAL A 165 11.32 -13.27 -2.81
C VAL A 165 10.01 -14.04 -2.83
N THR A 166 9.55 -14.46 -1.66
CA THR A 166 8.11 -14.65 -1.40
C THR A 166 7.52 -13.29 -1.05
N THR A 167 6.44 -12.86 -1.69
CA THR A 167 5.76 -11.61 -1.31
C THR A 167 4.60 -11.90 -0.36
N LEU A 168 4.57 -11.22 0.79
CA LEU A 168 3.48 -11.21 1.74
C LEU A 168 2.82 -9.83 1.67
N ALA A 169 1.71 -9.73 0.94
CA ALA A 169 0.94 -8.49 0.84
C ALA A 169 -0.09 -8.39 1.97
N PHE A 170 -0.20 -7.23 2.58
CA PHE A 170 -1.12 -6.96 3.68
C PHE A 170 -1.73 -5.55 3.53
N ASP A 171 -2.89 -5.35 4.16
CA ASP A 171 -3.44 -4.00 4.34
C ASP A 171 -2.89 -3.45 5.65
N HIS A 172 -2.30 -2.26 5.64
CA HIS A 172 -1.78 -1.67 6.87
C HIS A 172 -2.93 -1.17 7.76
N PRO A 173 -2.70 -0.91 9.06
CA PRO A 173 -3.73 -0.38 9.96
C PRO A 173 -4.47 0.82 9.36
N GLY A 174 -5.80 0.81 9.47
CA GLY A 174 -6.71 1.78 8.89
C GLY A 174 -7.19 1.45 7.47
N THR A 175 -6.77 0.34 6.88
CA THR A 175 -7.09 0.02 5.48
C THR A 175 -7.56 -1.43 5.28
N GLY A 176 -8.36 -1.62 4.23
CA GLY A 176 -8.79 -2.92 3.73
C GLY A 176 -9.30 -3.88 4.81
N GLU A 177 -8.64 -5.03 4.96
CA GLU A 177 -9.03 -6.09 5.89
C GLU A 177 -8.47 -5.93 7.31
N THR A 178 -7.61 -4.94 7.57
CA THR A 178 -6.98 -4.75 8.88
C THR A 178 -7.85 -3.84 9.74
N ALA A 179 -8.67 -4.46 10.60
CA ALA A 179 -9.76 -3.81 11.34
C ALA A 179 -9.32 -3.01 12.60
N ILE A 180 -8.19 -2.31 12.52
CA ILE A 180 -7.72 -1.38 13.57
C ILE A 180 -7.40 -0.01 12.95
N PRO A 181 -7.50 1.10 13.70
CA PRO A 181 -7.22 2.42 13.16
C PRO A 181 -5.74 2.61 12.81
N LEU A 182 -5.48 3.54 11.89
CA LEU A 182 -4.17 4.15 11.72
C LEU A 182 -3.87 5.09 12.89
N ASP A 183 -3.11 4.62 13.89
CA ASP A 183 -2.72 5.38 15.08
C ASP A 183 -1.29 5.05 15.55
N GLU A 184 -0.85 5.60 16.69
CA GLU A 184 0.48 5.36 17.25
C GLU A 184 0.82 3.89 17.55
N HIS A 185 -0.17 3.00 17.60
CA HIS A 185 0.00 1.57 17.87
C HIS A 185 -0.03 0.73 16.57
N ALA A 186 -0.14 1.37 15.40
CA ALA A 186 -0.10 0.70 14.11
C ALA A 186 1.22 -0.06 13.87
N ASP A 187 2.33 0.43 14.44
CA ASP A 187 3.64 -0.21 14.30
C ASP A 187 3.69 -1.62 14.91
N ASP A 188 2.89 -1.92 15.95
CA ASP A 188 2.82 -3.25 16.58
C ASP A 188 2.45 -4.34 15.57
N VAL A 189 1.50 -4.02 14.67
CA VAL A 189 1.04 -4.94 13.62
C VAL A 189 2.17 -5.21 12.63
N ILE A 190 2.93 -4.18 12.26
CA ILE A 190 4.06 -4.33 11.35
C ILE A 190 5.15 -5.22 11.98
N VAL A 191 5.45 -5.01 13.26
CA VAL A 191 6.40 -5.85 13.99
C VAL A 191 5.98 -7.32 13.98
N GLY A 192 4.71 -7.61 14.30
CA GLY A 192 4.22 -8.99 14.28
C GLY A 192 4.20 -9.62 12.88
N ILE A 193 3.90 -8.84 11.84
CA ILE A 193 3.99 -9.30 10.44
C ILE A 193 5.45 -9.62 10.07
N VAL A 194 6.41 -8.81 10.50
CA VAL A 194 7.85 -9.06 10.27
C VAL A 194 8.29 -10.35 10.96
N GLU A 195 7.89 -10.58 12.21
CA GLU A 195 8.20 -11.81 12.95
C GLU A 195 7.63 -13.05 12.25
N TYR A 196 6.36 -12.98 11.83
CA TYR A 196 5.72 -14.06 11.08
C TYR A 196 6.44 -14.30 9.73
N ALA A 197 6.76 -13.24 8.99
CA ALA A 197 7.47 -13.33 7.71
C ALA A 197 8.85 -13.96 7.87
N ARG A 198 9.57 -13.62 8.95
CA ARG A 198 10.88 -14.18 9.26
C ARG A 198 10.82 -15.67 9.53
N ALA A 199 9.80 -16.12 10.27
CA ALA A 199 9.58 -17.54 10.57
C ALA A 199 9.08 -18.34 9.36
N LEU A 200 8.33 -17.70 8.45
CA LEU A 200 7.82 -18.32 7.23
C LEU A 200 8.92 -18.58 6.19
N GLY A 201 9.82 -17.60 6.03
CA GLY A 201 10.88 -17.62 5.02
C GLY A 201 12.17 -18.28 5.49
N ASN A 202 13.25 -17.97 4.78
CA ASN A 202 14.61 -18.40 5.13
C ASN A 202 15.25 -17.61 6.29
N GLY A 203 14.44 -16.95 7.11
CA GLY A 203 14.92 -16.08 8.20
C GLY A 203 15.30 -14.66 7.78
N ARG A 204 15.21 -14.29 6.49
CA ARG A 204 15.40 -12.91 6.02
C ARG A 204 14.12 -12.25 5.55
N THR A 205 13.98 -10.97 5.85
CA THR A 205 12.78 -10.16 5.62
C THR A 205 13.13 -8.82 4.99
N ALA A 206 12.31 -8.39 4.05
CA ALA A 206 12.32 -7.03 3.52
C ALA A 206 10.94 -6.40 3.66
N HIS A 207 10.85 -5.07 3.68
CA HIS A 207 9.59 -4.34 3.69
C HIS A 207 9.50 -3.40 2.49
N PHE A 208 8.48 -3.55 1.66
CA PHE A 208 8.10 -2.56 0.65
C PHE A 208 6.85 -1.81 1.09
N GLY A 209 6.88 -0.49 1.00
CA GLY A 209 5.71 0.35 1.25
C GLY A 209 5.57 1.41 0.17
N ALA A 210 4.37 1.52 -0.41
CA ALA A 210 4.03 2.60 -1.33
C ALA A 210 3.11 3.61 -0.64
N SER A 211 3.30 4.91 -0.91
CA SER A 211 2.52 5.98 -0.28
C SER A 211 2.55 5.84 1.25
N PHE A 212 1.42 5.88 1.96
CA PHE A 212 1.41 5.72 3.42
C PHE A 212 2.04 4.41 3.93
N GLY A 213 2.03 3.32 3.15
CA GLY A 213 2.80 2.12 3.45
C GLY A 213 4.31 2.39 3.57
N GLY A 214 4.82 3.37 2.83
CA GLY A 214 6.19 3.87 2.90
C GLY A 214 6.57 4.41 4.28
N ASN A 215 5.62 4.99 5.03
CA ASN A 215 5.85 5.39 6.44
C ASN A 215 6.20 4.18 7.32
N PHE A 216 5.55 3.03 7.11
CA PHE A 216 5.85 1.79 7.82
C PHE A 216 7.13 1.11 7.30
N ALA A 217 7.42 1.21 6.01
CA ALA A 217 8.71 0.77 5.46
C ALA A 217 9.87 1.58 6.06
N ALA A 218 9.76 2.92 6.10
CA ALA A 218 10.68 3.81 6.77
C ALA A 218 10.84 3.47 8.25
N MET A 219 9.74 3.26 8.98
CA MET A 219 9.78 2.82 10.38
C MET A 219 10.59 1.54 10.55
N SER A 220 10.25 0.48 9.81
CA SER A 220 10.89 -0.82 9.98
C SER A 220 12.36 -0.84 9.57
N GLY A 221 12.71 -0.08 8.51
CA GLY A 221 14.08 0.07 8.04
C GLY A 221 14.94 0.89 9.00
N LEU A 222 14.43 2.02 9.49
CA LEU A 222 15.15 2.85 10.46
C LEU A 222 15.30 2.11 11.80
N ALA A 223 14.29 1.38 12.26
CA ALA A 223 14.37 0.58 13.48
C ALA A 223 15.33 -0.63 13.34
N GLY A 224 15.64 -1.05 12.10
CA GLY A 224 16.52 -2.18 11.84
C GLY A 224 15.87 -3.53 12.19
N ILE A 225 14.55 -3.64 12.10
CA ILE A 225 13.80 -4.88 12.40
C ILE A 225 13.65 -5.80 11.16
N VAL A 226 13.81 -5.21 9.97
CA VAL A 226 13.93 -5.93 8.68
C VAL A 226 15.36 -5.90 8.18
N ASP A 227 15.70 -6.73 7.21
CA ASP A 227 17.04 -6.78 6.60
C ASP A 227 17.18 -5.73 5.49
N ALA A 228 16.07 -5.38 4.82
CA ALA A 228 16.00 -4.33 3.81
C ALA A 228 14.64 -3.61 3.83
N ALA A 229 14.59 -2.33 3.50
CA ALA A 229 13.33 -1.58 3.38
C ALA A 229 13.30 -0.71 2.12
N VAL A 230 12.15 -0.66 1.46
CA VAL A 230 11.87 0.18 0.30
C VAL A 230 10.72 1.11 0.65
N ASP A 231 11.04 2.39 0.77
CA ASP A 231 10.06 3.46 0.95
C ASP A 231 9.83 4.14 -0.40
N LEU A 232 8.65 3.91 -0.99
CA LEU A 232 8.23 4.56 -2.23
C LEU A 232 7.18 5.63 -1.91
N GLY A 233 7.61 6.88 -1.80
CA GLY A 233 6.75 8.04 -1.58
C GLY A 233 6.03 8.04 -0.23
N GLY A 234 6.70 7.60 0.84
CA GLY A 234 6.16 7.64 2.20
C GLY A 234 6.16 9.02 2.84
N PRO A 235 5.11 9.39 3.60
CA PRO A 235 5.17 10.51 4.52
C PRO A 235 6.02 10.12 5.74
N VAL A 236 6.96 10.97 6.15
CA VAL A 236 7.97 10.62 7.17
C VAL A 236 8.07 11.68 8.27
N VAL A 237 8.21 12.96 7.90
CA VAL A 237 8.42 14.04 8.86
C VAL A 237 7.57 15.27 8.54
N ASP A 238 7.90 15.97 7.46
CA ASP A 238 7.35 17.27 7.10
C ASP A 238 5.95 17.13 6.50
N SER A 239 5.62 15.98 5.89
CA SER A 239 4.24 15.68 5.43
C SER A 239 3.18 15.89 6.50
N PHE A 240 3.55 15.72 7.78
CA PHE A 240 2.63 15.79 8.91
C PHE A 240 2.44 17.22 9.46
N ALA A 241 3.15 18.19 8.92
CA ALA A 241 3.00 19.59 9.32
C ALA A 241 1.68 20.19 8.78
N PRO A 242 1.01 21.10 9.52
CA PRO A 242 -0.28 21.66 9.13
C PRO A 242 -0.29 22.28 7.73
N GLU A 243 0.81 22.89 7.30
CA GLU A 243 0.96 23.51 5.98
C GLU A 243 0.92 22.51 4.81
N HIS A 244 1.38 21.28 5.03
CA HIS A 244 1.35 20.21 4.05
C HIS A 244 -0.01 19.51 4.07
N ILE A 245 -0.51 19.18 5.26
CA ILE A 245 -1.83 18.56 5.44
C ILE A 245 -2.95 19.44 4.86
N GLY A 246 -2.90 20.75 5.11
CA GLY A 246 -3.91 21.69 4.61
C GLY A 246 -3.92 21.88 3.09
N ARG A 247 -2.98 21.27 2.36
CA ARG A 247 -2.87 21.34 0.89
C ARG A 247 -3.17 20.02 0.19
N LEU A 248 -3.47 18.96 0.93
CA LEU A 248 -3.74 17.64 0.36
C LEU A 248 -4.98 17.71 -0.56
N PRO A 249 -4.85 17.42 -1.87
CA PRO A 249 -5.96 17.52 -2.80
C PRO A 249 -6.90 16.30 -2.71
N TYR A 250 -7.98 16.32 -3.49
CA TYR A 250 -8.84 15.15 -3.76
C TYR A 250 -9.47 14.51 -2.51
N GLY A 251 -9.71 15.31 -1.47
CA GLY A 251 -10.27 14.84 -0.20
C GLY A 251 -9.33 13.91 0.58
N MET A 252 -8.03 13.93 0.27
CA MET A 252 -7.05 13.07 0.93
C MET A 252 -6.97 13.32 2.45
N HIS A 253 -7.29 14.52 2.94
CA HIS A 253 -7.41 14.75 4.38
C HIS A 253 -8.49 13.87 5.02
N ASP A 254 -9.61 13.67 4.33
CA ASP A 254 -10.71 12.82 4.78
C ASP A 254 -10.45 11.33 4.55
N ILE A 255 -9.72 10.97 3.49
CA ILE A 255 -9.26 9.59 3.28
C ILE A 255 -8.42 9.14 4.48
N VAL A 256 -7.46 9.99 4.89
CA VAL A 256 -6.65 9.72 6.08
C VAL A 256 -7.51 9.74 7.34
N GLY A 257 -8.44 10.69 7.50
CA GLY A 257 -9.38 10.70 8.63
C GLY A 257 -10.19 9.41 8.76
N ASN A 258 -10.64 8.84 7.62
CA ASN A 258 -11.30 7.54 7.60
C ASN A 258 -10.34 6.39 7.96
N ALA A 259 -9.08 6.40 7.50
CA ALA A 259 -8.08 5.41 7.91
C ALA A 259 -7.77 5.48 9.42
N MET A 260 -7.84 6.67 10.02
CA MET A 260 -7.75 6.86 11.48
C MET A 260 -9.04 6.48 12.23
N HIS A 261 -10.05 5.97 11.52
CA HIS A 261 -11.38 5.60 12.01
C HIS A 261 -12.17 6.74 12.67
N TRP A 262 -11.96 7.98 12.23
CA TRP A 262 -12.78 9.09 12.71
C TRP A 262 -14.22 9.02 12.17
N ASP A 263 -15.12 9.67 12.89
CA ASP A 263 -16.55 9.75 12.60
C ASP A 263 -16.98 11.11 12.04
N HIS A 264 -16.02 12.00 11.79
CA HIS A 264 -16.22 13.33 11.24
C HIS A 264 -15.03 13.74 10.37
N SER A 265 -15.27 14.68 9.46
CA SER A 265 -14.21 15.34 8.69
C SER A 265 -13.29 16.11 9.65
N PRO A 266 -11.99 15.78 9.71
CA PRO A 266 -11.13 16.43 10.67
C PRO A 266 -10.70 17.81 10.23
N THR A 267 -10.52 18.68 11.23
CA THR A 267 -9.75 19.91 11.01
C THR A 267 -8.28 19.57 10.72
N VAL A 268 -7.59 20.46 10.00
CA VAL A 268 -6.14 20.34 9.74
C VAL A 268 -5.35 20.14 11.04
N GLY A 269 -5.73 20.83 12.11
CA GLY A 269 -5.08 20.71 13.42
C GLY A 269 -5.28 19.34 14.07
N GLN A 270 -6.49 18.76 13.99
CA GLN A 270 -6.74 17.40 14.47
C GLN A 270 -5.92 16.39 13.68
N LEU A 271 -5.96 16.47 12.35
CA LEU A 271 -5.25 15.56 11.46
C LEU A 271 -3.74 15.63 11.68
N SER A 272 -3.17 16.85 11.77
CA SER A 272 -1.76 17.04 12.08
C SER A 272 -1.38 16.47 13.44
N ALA A 273 -2.18 16.69 14.48
CA ALA A 273 -1.91 16.15 15.82
C ALA A 273 -1.96 14.62 15.85
N GLY A 274 -2.89 14.01 15.12
CA GLY A 274 -2.98 12.55 14.98
C GLY A 274 -1.77 11.98 14.24
N LEU A 275 -1.48 12.50 13.05
CA LEU A 275 -0.37 12.04 12.21
C LEU A 275 1.01 12.34 12.80
N ALA A 276 1.16 13.37 13.63
CA ALA A 276 2.41 13.68 14.31
C ALA A 276 2.90 12.51 15.20
N ARG A 277 2.02 11.61 15.62
CA ARG A 277 2.38 10.40 16.38
C ARG A 277 3.00 9.31 15.52
N LEU A 278 2.84 9.39 14.20
CA LEU A 278 3.45 8.52 13.18
C LEU A 278 4.70 9.17 12.56
N ASN A 279 5.17 10.27 13.13
CA ASN A 279 6.35 10.99 12.66
C ASN A 279 7.63 10.19 12.98
N ARG A 280 8.51 10.06 11.99
CA ARG A 280 9.72 9.21 12.11
C ARG A 280 10.99 9.98 12.49
N ARG A 281 10.88 11.26 12.86
CA ARG A 281 12.02 12.11 13.27
C ARG A 281 12.87 11.49 14.39
N GLY A 282 12.25 10.81 15.36
CA GLY A 282 12.97 10.12 16.42
C GLY A 282 13.87 8.98 15.89
N LEU A 283 13.34 8.19 14.95
CA LEU A 283 14.09 7.12 14.27
C LEU A 283 15.11 7.65 13.26
N LEU A 284 14.91 8.85 12.72
CA LEU A 284 15.90 9.51 11.86
C LEU A 284 17.08 10.10 12.65
N ALA A 285 16.89 10.48 13.91
CA ALA A 285 17.95 11.05 14.75
C ALA A 285 19.07 10.05 15.08
N GLN A 286 18.79 8.75 15.00
CA GLN A 286 19.79 7.70 15.10
C GLN A 286 20.46 7.42 13.75
N GLN A 287 21.64 6.78 13.81
CA GLN A 287 22.45 6.44 12.62
C GLN A 287 22.35 4.96 12.20
N ARG A 288 21.65 4.13 12.97
CA ARG A 288 21.37 2.74 12.60
C ARG A 288 20.17 2.69 11.66
N ASN A 289 20.27 1.86 10.62
CA ASN A 289 19.17 1.42 9.77
C ASN A 289 19.55 0.12 9.03
N SER A 290 18.54 -0.57 8.51
CA SER A 290 18.68 -1.63 7.51
C SER A 290 19.24 -1.08 6.21
N ALA A 291 19.52 -1.93 5.22
CA ALA A 291 19.66 -1.42 3.86
C ALA A 291 18.35 -0.75 3.42
N MET A 292 18.40 0.46 2.86
CA MET A 292 17.21 1.21 2.48
C MET A 292 17.29 1.72 1.04
N LEU A 293 16.18 1.62 0.32
CA LEU A 293 15.96 2.31 -0.94
C LEU A 293 14.77 3.25 -0.75
N VAL A 294 15.00 4.56 -0.90
CA VAL A 294 14.00 5.59 -0.71
C VAL A 294 13.79 6.30 -2.04
N VAL A 295 12.59 6.19 -2.59
CA VAL A 295 12.28 6.69 -3.94
C VAL A 295 11.01 7.49 -3.90
N ASN A 296 10.94 8.60 -4.63
CA ASN A 296 9.68 9.27 -4.93
C ASN A 296 9.75 10.04 -6.25
N GLY A 297 8.61 10.49 -6.76
CA GLY A 297 8.60 11.48 -7.83
C GLY A 297 8.98 12.86 -7.34
N ALA A 298 9.73 13.61 -8.15
CA ALA A 298 10.13 14.97 -7.84
C ALA A 298 8.93 15.94 -7.84
N ASP A 299 7.86 15.61 -8.58
CA ASP A 299 6.66 16.45 -8.72
C ASP A 299 5.51 15.97 -7.81
N ASP A 300 5.84 15.28 -6.71
CA ASP A 300 4.84 14.78 -5.77
C ASP A 300 4.12 15.94 -5.06
N TYR A 301 2.80 15.91 -5.14
CA TYR A 301 1.91 16.92 -4.57
C TYR A 301 1.27 16.49 -3.25
N PHE A 302 1.42 15.23 -2.84
CA PHE A 302 1.02 14.72 -1.53
C PHE A 302 2.19 14.80 -0.53
N ILE A 303 3.37 14.35 -0.95
CA ILE A 303 4.54 14.20 -0.08
C ILE A 303 5.61 15.21 -0.47
N PRO A 304 6.03 16.14 0.42
CA PRO A 304 7.13 17.04 0.14
C PRO A 304 8.44 16.27 -0.09
N GLN A 305 9.26 16.75 -1.01
CA GLN A 305 10.57 16.16 -1.31
C GLN A 305 11.47 16.03 -0.07
N SER A 306 11.29 16.88 0.95
CA SER A 306 12.08 16.81 2.19
C SER A 306 11.91 15.48 2.93
N ASP A 307 10.77 14.81 2.81
CA ASP A 307 10.55 13.49 3.42
C ASP A 307 11.32 12.37 2.70
N THR A 308 11.64 12.54 1.42
CA THR A 308 12.54 11.65 0.67
C THR A 308 14.01 12.00 0.93
N LEU A 309 14.36 13.29 0.85
CA LEU A 309 15.74 13.78 0.95
C LEU A 309 16.33 13.69 2.37
N VAL A 310 15.50 13.59 3.41
CA VAL A 310 15.98 13.42 4.80
C VAL A 310 16.79 12.13 5.01
N PHE A 311 16.72 11.19 4.06
CA PHE A 311 17.51 9.96 4.08
C PHE A 311 18.90 10.09 3.43
N GLU A 312 19.21 11.21 2.78
CA GLU A 312 20.52 11.42 2.14
C GLU A 312 21.67 11.36 3.15
N GLY A 313 22.77 10.71 2.77
CA GLY A 313 23.95 10.56 3.62
C GLY A 313 23.81 9.54 4.76
N ARG A 314 22.66 8.87 4.89
CA ARG A 314 22.50 7.77 5.85
C ARG A 314 23.29 6.52 5.39
N PRO A 315 23.84 5.72 6.33
CA PRO A 315 24.55 4.49 5.99
C PRO A 315 23.64 3.50 5.23
N ASN A 316 24.16 2.79 4.24
CA ASN A 316 23.44 1.74 3.49
C ASN A 316 22.09 2.19 2.90
N THR A 317 22.00 3.46 2.48
CA THR A 317 20.76 4.03 1.96
C THR A 317 20.97 4.64 0.58
N GLU A 318 20.13 4.25 -0.37
CA GLU A 318 20.01 4.86 -1.69
C GLU A 318 18.76 5.76 -1.72
N VAL A 319 18.89 6.98 -2.26
CA VAL A 319 17.83 7.99 -2.33
C VAL A 319 17.65 8.47 -3.76
N HIS A 320 16.42 8.44 -4.27
CA HIS A 320 16.11 8.84 -5.64
C HIS A 320 14.85 9.71 -5.71
N LEU A 321 15.00 10.92 -6.26
CA LEU A 321 13.87 11.71 -6.77
C LEU A 321 13.80 11.54 -8.29
N ILE A 322 12.68 11.02 -8.78
CA ILE A 322 12.45 10.75 -10.18
C ILE A 322 11.81 11.98 -10.83
N GLU A 323 12.51 12.64 -11.74
CA GLU A 323 12.01 13.83 -12.44
C GLU A 323 10.81 13.52 -13.35
N GLY A 324 9.88 14.48 -13.52
CA GLY A 324 8.76 14.37 -14.46
C GLY A 324 7.69 13.36 -14.06
N THR A 325 7.60 13.06 -12.77
CA THR A 325 6.58 12.19 -12.20
C THR A 325 6.27 12.60 -10.78
N GLY A 326 5.01 12.42 -10.38
CA GLY A 326 4.50 12.80 -9.06
C GLY A 326 4.52 11.65 -8.08
N HIS A 327 3.51 11.60 -7.22
CA HIS A 327 3.41 10.64 -6.13
C HIS A 327 3.69 9.19 -6.55
N VAL A 328 4.53 8.51 -5.75
CA VAL A 328 5.01 7.13 -5.94
C VAL A 328 5.63 6.87 -7.31
N ALA A 329 6.00 7.93 -8.04
CA ALA A 329 6.47 7.88 -9.41
C ALA A 329 5.54 7.08 -10.36
N MET A 330 4.21 7.11 -10.14
CA MET A 330 3.26 6.20 -10.78
C MET A 330 3.28 6.29 -12.32
N SER A 331 3.49 7.48 -12.90
CA SER A 331 3.55 7.63 -14.36
C SER A 331 4.76 6.90 -14.97
N LYS A 332 5.81 6.67 -14.17
CA LYS A 332 7.04 5.94 -14.50
C LYS A 332 7.18 4.61 -13.75
N ALA A 333 6.06 4.03 -13.29
CA ALA A 333 6.05 2.76 -12.57
C ALA A 333 6.86 1.62 -13.27
N PRO A 334 6.84 1.45 -14.60
CA PRO A 334 7.67 0.43 -15.26
C PRO A 334 9.18 0.60 -15.01
N GLU A 335 9.68 1.83 -14.89
CA GLU A 335 11.09 2.11 -14.62
C GLU A 335 11.41 1.89 -13.13
N VAL A 336 10.57 2.45 -12.26
CA VAL A 336 10.78 2.44 -10.80
C VAL A 336 10.61 1.04 -10.21
N VAL A 337 9.62 0.28 -10.66
CA VAL A 337 9.42 -1.11 -10.18
C VAL A 337 10.61 -1.99 -10.59
N LEU A 338 11.19 -1.79 -11.79
CA LEU A 338 12.39 -2.51 -12.22
C LEU A 338 13.63 -2.15 -11.38
N MET A 339 13.80 -0.87 -11.03
CA MET A 339 14.85 -0.41 -10.11
C MET A 339 14.72 -1.10 -8.75
N ILE A 340 13.50 -1.12 -8.18
CA ILE A 340 13.23 -1.75 -6.89
C ILE A 340 13.49 -3.26 -6.93
N ILE A 341 13.06 -3.95 -7.99
CA ILE A 341 13.32 -5.39 -8.20
C ILE A 341 14.82 -5.67 -8.22
N ALA A 342 15.59 -4.88 -8.98
CA ALA A 342 17.03 -5.06 -9.10
C ALA A 342 17.73 -4.83 -7.77
N TRP A 343 17.36 -3.75 -7.07
CA TRP A 343 17.90 -3.42 -5.75
C TRP A 343 17.60 -4.50 -4.72
N LEU A 344 16.34 -4.94 -4.60
CA LEU A 344 15.93 -6.02 -3.70
C LEU A 344 16.71 -7.30 -3.98
N ARG A 345 16.89 -7.67 -5.26
CA ARG A 345 17.67 -8.85 -5.63
C ARG A 345 19.11 -8.73 -5.14
N ASN A 346 19.76 -7.59 -5.32
CA ASN A 346 21.16 -7.40 -4.94
C ASN A 346 21.32 -7.47 -3.41
N VAL A 347 20.59 -6.64 -2.67
CA VAL A 347 20.70 -6.60 -1.19
C VAL A 347 20.31 -7.93 -0.55
N LEU A 348 19.33 -8.62 -1.13
CA LEU A 348 18.88 -9.90 -0.61
C LEU A 348 19.71 -11.10 -1.10
N THR A 349 20.69 -10.92 -1.99
CA THR A 349 21.62 -11.99 -2.40
C THR A 349 23.03 -11.76 -1.86
N GLU A 350 23.50 -10.51 -1.80
CA GLU A 350 24.83 -10.15 -1.27
C GLU A 350 24.97 -10.48 0.23
N ALA A 351 23.92 -10.27 1.03
CA ALA A 351 23.93 -10.67 2.44
C ALA A 351 24.12 -12.18 2.68
N THR A 352 23.98 -13.01 1.63
CA THR A 352 24.24 -14.46 1.68
C THR A 352 25.72 -14.80 1.55
N LEU A 353 26.55 -13.88 1.02
CA LEU A 353 28.00 -14.09 0.83
C LEU A 353 28.82 -13.61 2.04
N ASP A 354 28.35 -12.60 2.77
CA ASP A 354 29.00 -12.11 4.00
C ASP A 354 28.69 -12.98 5.24
N GLY A 355 27.91 -14.05 5.09
CA GLY A 355 27.59 -15.05 6.11
C GLY A 355 28.76 -15.97 6.52
N THR A 356 30.00 -15.50 6.50
CA THR A 356 31.09 -16.19 7.19
C THR A 356 30.94 -15.91 8.69
N PRO A 357 30.69 -16.92 9.54
CA PRO A 357 30.57 -16.68 10.97
C PRO A 357 31.91 -16.12 11.47
N ALA A 358 31.86 -14.95 12.12
CA ALA A 358 32.97 -14.49 12.94
C ALA A 358 33.36 -15.64 13.86
N ARG A 359 34.56 -16.20 13.63
CA ARG A 359 35.12 -17.22 14.50
C ARG A 359 35.27 -16.61 15.91
N ILE A 360 34.77 -17.38 16.87
CA ILE A 360 34.82 -17.27 18.34
C ILE A 360 35.96 -16.38 18.85
#